data_AF-M6RCZ4-F1
#
_entry.id   AF-M6RCZ4-F1
#
_cell.length_a   1.000
_cell.length_b   1.000
_cell.length_c   1.000
_cell.angle_alpha   90.00
_cell.angle_beta   90.00
_cell.angle_gamma   90.00
#
_symmetry.space_group_name_H-M   'P 1'
#
loop_
_entity.id
_entity.type
_entity.pdbx_description
1 polymer ?
#
loop_
_entity_poly.entity_id
_entity_poly.type
_entity_poly.pdbx_seq_one_letter_code
_entity_poly.pdbx_strand_id
1 'polypeptide(L)'
;MLLLRFFKFTYLFLIVCVIQCTTTGSSPIESVILNFNKNKKSYKIGVIDFIHSEKQTNKYNSMISDLFIVELSKDSSNILVERTKLAELLTEHSLEYSGLLDSDQARKLGKIIPIDLILTGSYSIQKIQTQEEIKISGRFIHVVTGEIVYAFNTTITQENQDSITNQNSSQQTTPEKNVLAT
;
A
#
# COMPACT_ATOMS: atom_id res chain seq x y z
N MET A 1 -7.49 63.31 6.68
CA MET A 1 -6.40 62.30 6.60
C MET A 1 -6.50 61.28 7.75
N LEU A 2 -7.68 60.70 7.98
CA LEU A 2 -7.91 59.69 9.03
C LEU A 2 -8.75 58.50 8.53
N LEU A 3 -9.69 58.74 7.59
CA LEU A 3 -10.50 57.69 6.98
C LEU A 3 -9.71 56.72 6.05
N LEU A 4 -8.58 57.14 5.47
CA LEU A 4 -7.80 56.30 4.55
C LEU A 4 -6.92 55.25 5.24
N ARG A 5 -6.71 55.38 6.58
CA ARG A 5 -5.92 54.43 7.38
C ARG A 5 -6.73 53.21 7.83
N PHE A 6 -8.06 53.36 7.95
CA PHE A 6 -8.94 52.25 8.30
C PHE A 6 -9.16 51.29 7.13
N PHE A 7 -9.25 51.81 5.89
CA PHE A 7 -9.46 50.98 4.71
C PHE A 7 -8.28 50.04 4.40
N LYS A 8 -7.04 50.49 4.68
CA LYS A 8 -5.85 49.64 4.56
C LYS A 8 -5.78 48.55 5.63
N PHE A 9 -6.33 48.78 6.82
CA PHE A 9 -6.26 47.82 7.92
C PHE A 9 -7.30 46.70 7.76
N THR A 10 -8.49 47.02 7.23
CA THR A 10 -9.50 46.02 6.85
C THR A 10 -9.03 45.17 5.67
N TYR A 11 -8.32 45.76 4.69
CA TYR A 11 -7.74 45.05 3.55
C TYR A 11 -6.53 44.18 3.94
N LEU A 12 -5.76 44.58 4.96
CA LEU A 12 -4.64 43.80 5.49
C LEU A 12 -5.13 42.56 6.28
N PHE A 13 -6.29 42.63 6.93
CA PHE A 13 -6.88 41.50 7.66
C PHE A 13 -7.57 40.47 6.73
N LEU A 14 -8.06 40.91 5.57
CA LEU A 14 -8.68 40.05 4.55
C LEU A 14 -7.66 39.17 3.78
N ILE A 15 -6.38 39.51 3.79
CA ILE A 15 -5.31 38.77 3.09
C ILE A 15 -4.71 37.64 3.95
N VAL A 16 -5.05 37.54 5.25
CA VAL A 16 -4.43 36.55 6.16
C VAL A 16 -5.28 35.27 6.36
N CYS A 17 -6.52 35.23 5.88
CA CYS A 17 -7.39 34.03 5.95
C CYS A 17 -7.33 33.12 4.71
N VAL A 18 -6.23 33.15 3.94
CA VAL A 18 -5.88 32.10 2.97
C VAL A 18 -4.82 31.15 3.51
N ILE A 19 -4.64 31.07 4.83
CA ILE A 19 -4.03 29.90 5.45
C ILE A 19 -4.96 28.74 5.16
N GLN A 20 -4.66 28.10 4.04
CA GLN A 20 -5.16 26.81 3.59
C GLN A 20 -5.29 25.93 4.83
N CYS A 21 -6.51 25.70 5.27
CA CYS A 21 -6.80 24.52 6.06
C CYS A 21 -6.55 23.36 5.09
N THR A 22 -5.30 22.91 5.01
CA THR A 22 -5.00 21.64 4.38
C THR A 22 -5.68 20.62 5.28
N THR A 23 -6.85 20.16 4.87
CA THR A 23 -7.49 19.01 5.49
C THR A 23 -6.56 17.83 5.23
N THR A 24 -5.60 17.60 6.12
CA THR A 24 -4.85 16.35 6.18
C THR A 24 -5.83 15.28 6.64
N GLY A 25 -6.69 14.81 5.74
CA GLY A 25 -7.46 13.60 5.94
C GLY A 25 -6.46 12.45 5.96
N SER A 26 -6.14 11.94 7.15
CA SER A 26 -5.25 10.80 7.29
C SER A 26 -5.86 9.57 6.63
N SER A 27 -5.06 8.78 5.90
CA SER A 27 -5.56 7.56 5.27
C SER A 27 -6.01 6.53 6.32
N PRO A 28 -6.91 5.58 5.99
CA PRO A 28 -7.30 4.52 6.92
C PRO A 28 -6.10 3.72 7.46
N ILE A 29 -5.08 3.50 6.65
CA ILE A 29 -3.86 2.77 7.04
C ILE A 29 -2.97 3.61 7.95
N GLU A 30 -2.81 4.90 7.66
CA GLU A 30 -2.07 5.84 8.52
C GLU A 30 -2.60 5.83 9.95
N SER A 31 -3.94 5.87 10.12
CA SER A 31 -4.54 5.80 11.46
C SER A 31 -4.21 4.51 12.21
N VAL A 32 -4.11 3.37 11.50
CA VAL A 32 -3.73 2.08 12.08
C VAL A 32 -2.29 2.11 12.58
N ILE A 33 -1.37 2.65 11.76
CA ILE A 33 0.05 2.72 12.09
C ILE A 33 0.32 3.72 13.22
N LEU A 34 -0.34 4.88 13.20
CA LEU A 34 -0.26 5.86 14.29
C LEU A 34 -0.71 5.27 15.64
N ASN A 35 -1.77 4.46 15.63
CA ASN A 35 -2.24 3.77 16.83
C ASN A 35 -1.26 2.70 17.31
N PHE A 36 -0.67 1.93 16.39
CA PHE A 36 0.37 0.96 16.71
C PHE A 36 1.60 1.64 17.36
N ASN A 37 2.07 2.76 16.79
CA ASN A 37 3.25 3.49 17.28
C ASN A 37 2.97 4.42 18.47
N LYS A 38 1.74 4.47 19.00
CA LYS A 38 1.33 5.41 20.07
C LYS A 38 2.21 5.30 21.33
N ASN A 39 2.73 4.12 21.64
CA ASN A 39 3.59 3.88 22.79
C ASN A 39 5.08 4.19 22.53
N LYS A 40 5.44 4.66 21.32
CA LYS A 40 6.80 5.01 20.89
C LYS A 40 7.83 3.88 21.09
N LYS A 41 7.40 2.62 21.01
CA LYS A 41 8.29 1.47 21.10
C LYS A 41 8.78 1.08 19.70
N SER A 42 10.10 0.95 19.57
CA SER A 42 10.76 0.50 18.35
C SER A 42 10.75 -1.02 18.23
N TYR A 43 10.51 -1.51 17.01
CA TYR A 43 10.58 -2.94 16.67
C TYR A 43 11.30 -3.16 15.34
N LYS A 44 11.98 -4.30 15.20
CA LYS A 44 12.29 -4.90 13.90
C LYS A 44 11.06 -5.69 13.43
N ILE A 45 10.41 -5.23 12.38
CA ILE A 45 9.13 -5.76 11.91
C ILE A 45 9.35 -6.48 10.59
N GLY A 46 9.08 -7.78 10.57
CA GLY A 46 8.97 -8.54 9.34
C GLY A 46 7.58 -8.40 8.76
N VAL A 47 7.45 -7.94 7.51
CA VAL A 47 6.16 -7.91 6.80
C VAL A 47 6.04 -9.14 5.92
N ILE A 48 4.93 -9.86 6.07
CA ILE A 48 4.56 -11.02 5.25
C ILE A 48 3.25 -10.69 4.55
N ASP A 49 3.09 -11.24 3.34
CA ASP A 49 1.91 -11.00 2.51
C ASP A 49 0.59 -11.23 3.23
N PHE A 50 -0.33 -10.29 3.01
CA PHE A 50 -1.72 -10.47 3.39
C PHE A 50 -2.37 -11.43 2.41
N ILE A 51 -3.15 -12.37 2.93
CA ILE A 51 -3.74 -13.44 2.12
C ILE A 51 -5.23 -13.19 1.97
N HIS A 52 -5.76 -13.36 0.75
CA HIS A 52 -7.21 -13.31 0.55
C HIS A 52 -7.90 -14.33 1.48
N SER A 53 -9.03 -13.97 2.09
CA SER A 53 -9.73 -14.79 3.09
C SER A 53 -10.13 -16.17 2.55
N GLU A 54 -10.40 -16.26 1.25
CA GLU A 54 -10.72 -17.50 0.54
C GLU A 54 -9.48 -18.24 0.00
N LYS A 55 -8.26 -17.82 0.38
CA LYS A 55 -6.96 -18.38 -0.04
C LYS A 55 -6.74 -18.41 -1.55
N GLN A 56 -7.43 -17.54 -2.29
CA GLN A 56 -7.19 -17.33 -3.71
C GLN A 56 -5.99 -16.40 -3.90
N THR A 57 -5.11 -16.70 -4.86
CA THR A 57 -4.05 -15.76 -5.24
C THR A 57 -4.70 -14.56 -5.93
N ASN A 58 -4.43 -13.37 -5.43
CA ASN A 58 -5.02 -12.15 -5.95
C ASN A 58 -3.97 -11.01 -5.93
N LYS A 59 -4.06 -10.12 -6.92
CA LYS A 59 -3.19 -8.93 -7.09
C LYS A 59 -3.07 -8.07 -5.82
N TYR A 60 -4.04 -8.14 -4.92
CA TYR A 60 -4.04 -7.36 -3.69
C TYR A 60 -3.13 -7.91 -2.58
N ASN A 61 -2.65 -9.17 -2.66
CA ASN A 61 -1.83 -9.77 -1.61
C ASN A 61 -0.58 -8.94 -1.31
N SER A 62 0.25 -8.70 -2.33
CA SER A 62 1.48 -7.91 -2.20
C SER A 62 1.19 -6.41 -2.10
N MET A 63 0.17 -5.92 -2.82
CA MET A 63 -0.23 -4.51 -2.77
C MET A 63 -0.55 -4.05 -1.34
N ILE A 64 -1.30 -4.85 -0.59
CA ILE A 64 -1.64 -4.50 0.80
C ILE A 64 -0.38 -4.45 1.66
N SER A 65 0.53 -5.40 1.52
CA SER A 65 1.82 -5.39 2.22
C SER A 65 2.63 -4.15 1.90
N ASP A 66 2.74 -3.78 0.62
CA ASP A 66 3.48 -2.60 0.17
C ASP A 66 2.89 -1.32 0.77
N LEU A 67 1.56 -1.22 0.86
CA LEU A 67 0.90 -0.08 1.52
C LEU A 67 1.28 0.02 3.01
N PHE A 68 1.30 -1.10 3.73
CA PHE A 68 1.73 -1.11 5.13
C PHE A 68 3.22 -0.81 5.29
N ILE A 69 4.07 -1.31 4.39
CA ILE A 69 5.52 -1.02 4.39
C ILE A 69 5.74 0.48 4.20
N VAL A 70 5.10 1.08 3.19
CA VAL A 70 5.18 2.53 2.93
C VAL A 70 4.72 3.31 4.15
N GLU A 71 3.59 2.96 4.75
CA GLU A 71 3.08 3.69 5.91
C GLU A 71 3.98 3.52 7.14
N LEU A 72 4.43 2.30 7.43
CA LEU A 72 5.37 2.03 8.53
C LEU A 72 6.70 2.75 8.34
N SER A 73 7.18 2.90 7.09
CA SER A 73 8.47 3.53 6.79
C SER A 73 8.51 5.02 7.09
N LYS A 74 7.34 5.67 7.21
CA LYS A 74 7.24 7.09 7.61
C LYS A 74 7.71 7.31 9.04
N ASP A 75 7.71 6.28 9.87
CA ASP A 75 8.27 6.29 11.22
C ASP A 75 9.61 5.54 11.24
N SER A 76 10.71 6.29 11.32
CA SER A 76 12.06 5.74 11.32
C SER A 76 12.45 5.01 12.62
N SER A 77 11.58 4.97 13.62
CA SER A 77 11.85 4.25 14.87
C SER A 77 11.78 2.74 14.71
N ASN A 78 11.06 2.24 13.70
CA ASN A 78 10.97 0.83 13.36
C ASN A 78 11.99 0.46 12.27
N ILE A 79 12.47 -0.78 12.31
CA ILE A 79 13.29 -1.35 11.24
C ILE A 79 12.41 -2.34 10.48
N LEU A 80 12.24 -2.14 9.19
CA LEU A 80 11.35 -2.98 8.37
C LEU A 80 12.14 -4.02 7.58
N VAL A 81 11.57 -5.23 7.51
CA VAL A 81 12.13 -6.36 6.77
C VAL A 81 11.04 -6.97 5.89
N GLU A 82 11.20 -6.91 4.57
CA GLU A 82 10.25 -7.49 3.61
C GLU A 82 10.49 -9.01 3.49
N ARG A 83 9.80 -9.80 4.30
CA ARG A 83 10.09 -11.24 4.42
C ARG A 83 9.71 -12.02 3.17
N THR A 84 8.62 -11.64 2.49
CA THR A 84 8.20 -12.26 1.22
C THR A 84 9.27 -12.06 0.14
N LYS A 85 9.67 -10.80 -0.13
CA LYS A 85 10.67 -10.48 -1.15
C LYS A 85 12.05 -11.07 -0.82
N LEU A 86 12.45 -11.08 0.45
CA LEU A 86 13.69 -11.76 0.85
C LEU A 86 13.62 -13.27 0.58
N ALA A 87 12.50 -13.92 0.86
CA ALA A 87 12.34 -15.36 0.58
C ALA A 87 12.40 -15.65 -0.93
N GLU A 88 11.79 -14.80 -1.75
CA GLU A 88 11.86 -14.90 -3.22
C GLU A 88 13.30 -14.75 -3.74
N LEU A 89 14.01 -13.69 -3.31
CA LEU A 89 15.42 -13.46 -3.69
C LEU A 89 16.34 -14.62 -3.25
N LEU A 90 16.13 -15.14 -2.03
CA LEU A 90 16.89 -16.30 -1.55
C LEU A 90 16.58 -17.56 -2.36
N THR A 91 15.33 -17.74 -2.78
CA THR A 91 14.92 -18.86 -3.64
C THR A 91 15.57 -18.75 -5.01
N GLU A 92 15.52 -17.57 -5.64
CA GLU A 92 16.16 -17.31 -6.93
C GLU A 92 17.67 -17.58 -6.88
N HIS A 93 18.39 -17.00 -5.93
CA HIS A 93 19.81 -17.30 -5.75
C HIS A 93 20.06 -18.79 -5.45
N SER A 94 19.23 -19.44 -4.62
CA SER A 94 19.41 -20.87 -4.36
C SER A 94 19.28 -21.72 -5.61
N LEU A 95 18.40 -21.35 -6.56
CA LEU A 95 18.24 -22.02 -7.85
C LEU A 95 19.40 -21.72 -8.80
N GLU A 96 19.89 -20.48 -8.84
CA GLU A 96 21.09 -20.11 -9.62
C GLU A 96 22.32 -20.92 -9.19
N TYR A 97 22.44 -21.17 -7.89
CA TYR A 97 23.62 -21.78 -7.30
C TYR A 97 23.44 -23.25 -6.87
N SER A 98 22.28 -23.89 -7.05
CA SER A 98 22.04 -25.27 -6.59
C SER A 98 22.94 -26.32 -7.26
N GLY A 99 23.62 -25.96 -8.35
CA GLY A 99 24.68 -26.76 -8.97
C GLY A 99 26.11 -26.48 -8.46
N LEU A 100 26.31 -25.45 -7.64
CA LEU A 100 27.61 -24.89 -7.26
C LEU A 100 27.78 -24.67 -5.73
N LEU A 101 26.71 -24.72 -4.93
CA LEU A 101 26.75 -24.46 -3.48
C LEU A 101 27.22 -25.67 -2.68
N ASP A 102 28.24 -25.46 -1.86
CA ASP A 102 28.53 -26.33 -0.71
C ASP A 102 27.51 -26.11 0.43
N SER A 103 27.44 -27.08 1.34
CA SER A 103 26.51 -27.09 2.48
C SER A 103 26.66 -25.90 3.44
N ASP A 104 27.83 -25.25 3.49
CA ASP A 104 28.10 -24.15 4.40
C ASP A 104 27.71 -22.79 3.80
N GLN A 105 27.82 -22.64 2.48
CA GLN A 105 27.28 -21.48 1.76
C GLN A 105 25.75 -21.48 1.77
N ALA A 106 25.11 -22.63 1.55
CA ALA A 106 23.65 -22.76 1.69
C ALA A 106 23.16 -22.36 3.10
N ARG A 107 23.93 -22.71 4.14
CA ARG A 107 23.64 -22.36 5.54
C ARG A 107 23.78 -20.86 5.83
N LYS A 108 24.76 -20.18 5.20
CA LYS A 108 24.93 -18.72 5.29
C LYS A 108 23.80 -17.99 4.56
N LEU A 109 23.41 -18.49 3.38
CA LEU A 109 22.29 -17.97 2.59
C LEU A 109 20.96 -18.09 3.37
N GLY A 110 20.77 -19.19 4.11
CA GLY A 110 19.58 -19.43 4.93
C GLY A 110 19.48 -18.62 6.23
N LYS A 111 20.44 -17.76 6.58
CA LYS A 111 20.34 -16.92 7.79
C LYS A 111 19.39 -15.76 7.55
N ILE A 112 18.14 -15.93 7.96
CA ILE A 112 17.16 -14.86 7.82
C ILE A 112 17.36 -13.79 8.92
N ILE A 113 17.24 -12.51 8.54
CA ILE A 113 17.36 -11.36 9.43
C ILE A 113 16.45 -11.55 10.67
N PRO A 114 16.99 -11.43 11.90
CA PRO A 114 16.20 -11.59 13.12
C PRO A 114 15.26 -10.41 13.34
N ILE A 115 13.96 -10.68 13.36
CA ILE A 115 12.87 -9.72 13.59
C ILE A 115 12.29 -9.90 14.99
N ASP A 116 11.61 -8.88 15.51
CA ASP A 116 10.92 -8.92 16.80
C ASP A 116 9.43 -9.23 16.61
N LEU A 117 8.80 -8.58 15.62
CA LEU A 117 7.39 -8.76 15.27
C LEU A 117 7.22 -9.18 13.83
N ILE A 118 6.13 -9.90 13.55
CA ILE A 118 5.61 -10.14 12.20
C ILE A 118 4.32 -9.34 12.02
N LEU A 119 4.23 -8.53 10.96
CA LEU A 119 2.97 -8.01 10.45
C LEU A 119 2.45 -8.94 9.36
N THR A 120 1.24 -9.46 9.56
CA THR A 120 0.54 -10.28 8.55
C THR A 120 -0.97 -10.20 8.80
N GLY A 121 -1.76 -10.77 7.90
CA GLY A 121 -3.20 -10.78 8.03
C GLY A 121 -3.92 -11.38 6.83
N SER A 122 -5.21 -11.09 6.79
CA SER A 122 -6.06 -11.46 5.67
C SER A 122 -6.91 -10.28 5.22
N TYR A 123 -7.48 -10.41 4.03
CA TYR A 123 -8.42 -9.43 3.50
C TYR A 123 -9.53 -10.10 2.69
N SER A 124 -10.64 -9.39 2.56
CA SER A 124 -11.77 -9.78 1.72
C SER A 124 -12.18 -8.61 0.85
N ILE A 125 -12.66 -8.89 -0.36
CA ILE A 125 -13.08 -7.86 -1.32
C ILE A 125 -14.60 -7.90 -1.44
N GLN A 126 -15.24 -6.73 -1.35
CA GLN A 126 -16.66 -6.55 -1.62
C GLN A 126 -16.81 -5.55 -2.78
N LYS A 127 -17.40 -6.00 -3.89
CA LYS A 127 -17.69 -5.13 -5.03
C LYS A 127 -18.99 -4.37 -4.78
N ILE A 128 -18.95 -3.05 -4.90
CA ILE A 128 -20.09 -2.15 -4.74
C ILE A 128 -20.14 -1.24 -5.96
N GLN A 129 -21.03 -1.55 -6.90
CA GLN A 129 -21.20 -0.79 -8.15
C GLN A 129 -19.87 -0.63 -8.93
N THR A 130 -19.30 0.57 -8.94
CA THR A 130 -18.04 0.93 -9.61
C THR A 130 -16.83 0.92 -8.66
N GLN A 131 -16.99 0.46 -7.42
CA GLN A 131 -15.96 0.46 -6.39
C GLN A 131 -15.69 -0.95 -5.84
N GLU A 132 -14.46 -1.18 -5.41
CA GLU A 132 -14.06 -2.35 -4.65
C GLU A 132 -13.68 -1.94 -3.22
N GLU A 133 -14.43 -2.42 -2.23
CA GLU A 133 -14.06 -2.29 -0.82
C GLU A 133 -13.19 -3.47 -0.41
N ILE A 134 -11.96 -3.17 -0.01
CA ILE A 134 -10.99 -4.13 0.49
C ILE A 134 -10.98 -4.03 2.01
N LYS A 135 -11.58 -5.00 2.69
CA LYS A 135 -11.61 -5.10 4.14
C LYS A 135 -10.39 -5.91 4.61
N ILE A 136 -9.55 -5.32 5.42
CA ILE A 136 -8.27 -5.87 5.85
C ILE A 136 -8.30 -6.10 7.36
N SER A 137 -7.89 -7.30 7.79
CA SER A 137 -7.66 -7.67 9.18
C SER A 137 -6.19 -8.01 9.36
N GLY A 138 -5.44 -7.20 10.10
CA GLY A 138 -4.00 -7.39 10.34
C GLY A 138 -3.63 -7.58 11.80
N ARG A 139 -2.49 -8.22 12.04
CA ARG A 139 -1.94 -8.49 13.37
C ARG A 139 -0.42 -8.32 13.37
N PHE A 140 0.09 -7.69 14.43
CA PHE A 140 1.49 -7.69 14.80
C PHE A 140 1.71 -8.80 15.84
N ILE A 141 2.52 -9.79 15.49
CA ILE A 141 2.73 -11.01 16.28
C ILE A 141 4.18 -11.04 16.75
N HIS A 142 4.42 -11.19 18.05
CA HIS A 142 5.77 -11.35 18.58
C HIS A 142 6.35 -12.71 18.17
N VAL A 143 7.49 -12.71 17.48
CA VAL A 143 7.99 -13.92 16.78
C VAL A 143 8.38 -15.05 17.73
N VAL A 144 8.78 -14.72 18.96
CA VAL A 144 9.24 -15.71 19.95
C VAL A 144 8.09 -16.27 20.79
N THR A 145 7.14 -15.42 21.20
CA THR A 145 6.07 -15.81 22.13
C THR A 145 4.76 -16.16 21.43
N GLY A 146 4.60 -15.76 20.16
CA GLY A 146 3.33 -15.88 19.43
C GLY A 146 2.24 -14.91 19.88
N GLU A 147 2.55 -13.99 20.80
CA GLU A 147 1.58 -13.02 21.31
C GLU A 147 1.17 -12.02 20.22
N ILE A 148 -0.13 -11.73 20.12
CA ILE A 148 -0.64 -10.65 19.29
C ILE A 148 -0.46 -9.34 20.05
N VAL A 149 0.58 -8.59 19.70
CA VAL A 149 0.91 -7.29 20.31
C VAL A 149 -0.09 -6.21 19.91
N TYR A 150 -0.58 -6.27 18.68
CA TYR A 150 -1.59 -5.35 18.16
C TYR A 150 -2.38 -6.01 17.03
N ALA A 151 -3.67 -5.72 16.94
CA ALA A 151 -4.53 -6.17 15.86
C ALA A 151 -5.44 -5.02 15.42
N PHE A 152 -5.79 -5.01 14.14
CA PHE A 152 -6.59 -3.95 13.56
C PHE A 152 -7.49 -4.47 12.44
N ASN A 153 -8.55 -3.71 12.17
CA ASN A 153 -9.35 -3.81 10.97
C ASN A 153 -9.35 -2.46 10.26
N THR A 154 -9.19 -2.45 8.94
CA THR A 154 -9.29 -1.23 8.14
C THR A 154 -9.91 -1.55 6.78
N THR A 155 -10.44 -0.53 6.12
CA THR A 155 -11.08 -0.67 4.80
C THR A 155 -10.45 0.33 3.86
N ILE A 156 -10.09 -0.16 2.67
CA ILE A 156 -9.62 0.67 1.55
C ILE A 156 -10.67 0.58 0.45
N THR A 157 -11.09 1.71 -0.08
CA THR A 157 -11.97 1.76 -1.26
C THR A 157 -11.12 2.07 -2.48
N GLN A 158 -11.20 1.20 -3.49
CA GLN A 158 -10.57 1.39 -4.80
C GLN A 158 -11.66 1.66 -5.83
N GLU A 159 -11.47 2.66 -6.69
CA GLU A 159 -12.34 2.86 -7.84
C GLU A 159 -11.94 1.88 -8.95
N ASN A 160 -12.91 1.17 -9.50
CA ASN A 160 -12.67 0.21 -10.56
C ASN A 160 -12.56 0.96 -11.91
N GLN A 161 -11.38 0.93 -12.53
CA GLN A 161 -11.09 1.56 -13.83
C GLN A 161 -11.58 0.74 -15.05
N ASP A 162 -12.37 -0.31 -14.88
CA ASP A 162 -12.86 -1.16 -15.99
C ASP A 162 -13.97 -0.49 -16.83
N SER A 163 -14.33 0.76 -16.54
CA SER A 163 -15.38 1.52 -17.26
C SER A 163 -14.87 2.37 -18.44
N ILE A 164 -13.56 2.45 -18.71
CA ILE A 164 -13.02 3.32 -19.79
C ILE A 164 -12.65 2.55 -21.09
N THR A 165 -12.55 1.22 -21.09
CA THR A 165 -12.14 0.46 -22.31
C THR A 165 -13.32 -0.21 -23.03
N ASN A 166 -14.41 0.52 -23.30
CA ASN A 166 -15.48 0.05 -24.20
C ASN A 166 -16.18 1.22 -24.93
N GLN A 167 -15.43 2.02 -25.70
CA GLN A 167 -15.99 2.95 -26.69
C GLN A 167 -15.19 3.05 -28.02
N ASN A 168 -14.05 2.37 -28.20
CA ASN A 168 -13.34 2.36 -29.49
C ASN A 168 -13.35 0.97 -30.13
N SER A 169 -14.54 0.47 -30.44
CA SER A 169 -14.72 -0.63 -31.39
C SER A 169 -16.12 -0.58 -31.97
N SER A 170 -16.30 0.25 -33.01
CA SER A 170 -17.36 0.13 -34.01
C SER A 170 -17.00 0.98 -35.22
N GLN A 171 -17.21 0.41 -36.41
CA GLN A 171 -17.14 1.02 -37.76
C GLN A 171 -15.82 0.86 -38.51
N GLN A 172 -15.58 -0.35 -39.01
CA GLN A 172 -14.98 -0.54 -40.33
C GLN A 172 -16.06 -1.12 -41.24
N THR A 173 -16.93 -0.24 -41.74
CA THR A 173 -17.77 -0.51 -42.90
C THR A 173 -17.07 0.04 -44.13
N THR A 174 -16.75 -0.88 -45.04
CA THR A 174 -16.41 -0.68 -46.45
C THR A 174 -17.27 0.41 -47.11
N PRO A 175 -16.66 1.28 -47.93
CA PRO A 175 -17.32 1.81 -49.10
C PRO A 175 -16.60 1.37 -50.37
N GLU A 176 -17.33 0.56 -51.13
CA GLU A 176 -17.22 0.35 -52.56
C GLU A 176 -17.28 1.71 -53.28
N LYS A 177 -16.31 1.99 -54.16
CA LYS A 177 -16.45 3.04 -55.19
C LYS A 177 -15.96 2.50 -56.52
N ASN A 178 -16.92 2.21 -57.38
CA ASN A 178 -16.71 1.94 -58.79
C ASN A 178 -17.19 3.15 -59.60
N VAL A 179 -16.55 3.39 -60.77
CA VAL A 179 -17.03 4.19 -61.94
C VAL A 179 -16.85 5.73 -61.80
N LEU A 180 -16.30 6.54 -62.73
CA LEU A 180 -15.79 6.43 -64.11
C LEU A 180 -15.20 7.80 -64.56
N ALA A 181 -14.48 7.81 -65.70
CA ALA A 181 -13.96 8.94 -66.52
C ALA A 181 -12.53 9.39 -66.12
N THR A 182 -11.53 9.44 -67.00
CA THR A 182 -11.46 9.61 -68.46
C THR A 182 -10.24 8.85 -69.00
#